data_AF-A0A399RA42-F1
#
_entry.id   AF-A0A399RA42-F1
#
_cell.length_a   1.000
_cell.length_b   1.000
_cell.length_c   1.000
_cell.angle_alpha   90.00
_cell.angle_beta   90.00
_cell.angle_gamma   90.00
#
_symmetry.space_group_name_H-M   'P 1'
#
loop_
_entity.id
_entity.type
_entity.pdbx_description
1 polymer ?
#
loop_
_entity_poly.entity_id
_entity_poly.type
_entity_poly.pdbx_seq_one_letter_code
_entity_poly.pdbx_strand_id
1 'polypeptide(L)'
;MLAQAASAQQEPPIVSGQADEIERLPGELDSFVQEAINEGLLRPARPQSAEASTSPVADRPAESPSPQDIRPQVTEAAVEHAPEQPAAAAQIKVEYLCPETSPYDFSEFSDFASYSDLAQWRGFLEGEERTTALGRLMAKAYLSLGMIAEARAEIAGDQGQGGVALRLLTDLLERDGRPNLAFFRDVASCSGADNVWLAVGQLKLNDANGADLLAQHFADFRALPLRLRADAALIIIPALDRLDRPILSERLMTSFTAEEIAQSRELQFVKALQRLSMGSPSAAEDIRGYLRRAQYRNEAAAALRRHGKAISSDLEREIVDYYINELGNLPAEASVSENLDLILHDLNSAVGYDLTLRLADVPAAANPQARQRLAGHFEAMLDEDLHSDTFLVNLKAMDALLKGEELLADREGTEARFARAAAIAANLGLPSMSAKLSERLTHDAALALAQAELAFRLKDEAALARLLADNPGSVAIRKIALIDAINRGDRQAFNRLARGIPEDVDTALMLIEADAAAGHWVVPQRYYTIAARSGDEETQTRALRVSDARPAPETPDEGEIALTDVSSRLERLRESLGPIPTEVR
;
A
#
# COMPACT_ATOMS: atom_id res chain seq x y z
N MET A 1 34.37 -35.46 -63.23
CA MET A 1 35.62 -35.08 -62.55
C MET A 1 35.55 -33.61 -62.17
N LEU A 2 35.85 -33.30 -60.90
CA LEU A 2 36.38 -32.05 -60.33
C LEU A 2 35.60 -30.71 -60.42
N ALA A 3 35.07 -30.32 -59.25
CA ALA A 3 35.48 -29.17 -58.41
C ALA A 3 35.01 -27.71 -58.67
N GLN A 4 34.41 -27.17 -57.58
CA GLN A 4 34.62 -25.89 -56.88
C GLN A 4 34.10 -24.52 -57.38
N ALA A 5 33.42 -23.88 -56.41
CA ALA A 5 33.43 -22.46 -55.97
C ALA A 5 32.73 -21.36 -56.80
N ALA A 6 31.78 -20.65 -56.16
CA ALA A 6 31.86 -19.21 -55.85
C ALA A 6 30.55 -18.67 -55.23
N SER A 7 30.71 -17.84 -54.20
CA SER A 7 29.72 -17.03 -53.47
C SER A 7 29.25 -15.80 -54.26
N ALA A 8 28.04 -15.28 -53.99
CA ALA A 8 27.74 -13.85 -53.76
C ALA A 8 26.23 -13.55 -53.54
N GLN A 9 25.96 -12.88 -52.41
CA GLN A 9 25.03 -11.74 -52.19
C GLN A 9 23.51 -11.88 -52.36
N GLN A 10 22.80 -11.78 -51.22
CA GLN A 10 21.78 -10.74 -51.01
C GLN A 10 21.56 -10.50 -49.51
N GLU A 11 21.74 -9.24 -49.08
CA GLU A 11 21.47 -8.73 -47.73
C GLU A 11 19.98 -8.80 -47.37
N PRO A 12 19.62 -9.11 -46.11
CA PRO A 12 18.27 -8.86 -45.60
C PRO A 12 18.13 -7.43 -45.04
N PRO A 13 16.90 -6.89 -45.01
CA PRO A 13 16.64 -5.48 -44.75
C PRO A 13 16.77 -5.12 -43.27
N ILE A 14 17.10 -3.85 -43.03
CA ILE A 14 17.07 -3.20 -41.73
C ILE A 14 15.61 -3.10 -41.27
N VAL A 15 15.26 -3.76 -40.16
CA VAL A 15 13.99 -3.56 -39.47
C VAL A 15 14.21 -2.58 -38.32
N SER A 16 13.76 -1.34 -38.54
CA SER A 16 13.58 -0.34 -37.49
C SER A 16 12.23 -0.59 -36.81
N GLY A 17 12.23 -0.91 -35.52
CA GLY A 17 11.00 -1.06 -34.74
C GLY A 17 11.20 -1.82 -33.43
N GLN A 18 11.74 -1.16 -32.40
CA GLN A 18 11.70 -1.62 -31.01
C GLN A 18 11.17 -0.50 -30.13
N ALA A 19 9.86 -0.26 -30.24
CA ALA A 19 9.06 0.42 -29.22
C ALA A 19 7.95 -0.52 -28.69
N ASP A 20 7.53 -1.52 -29.48
CA ASP A 20 6.42 -2.43 -29.16
C ASP A 20 6.82 -3.71 -28.36
N GLU A 21 8.11 -4.01 -28.17
CA GLU A 21 8.54 -5.15 -27.33
C GLU A 21 8.43 -4.83 -25.82
N ILE A 22 8.44 -3.55 -25.44
CA ILE A 22 8.52 -3.12 -24.03
C ILE A 22 7.14 -3.17 -23.35
N GLU A 23 6.04 -3.04 -24.10
CA GLU A 23 4.68 -3.24 -23.55
C GLU A 23 4.35 -4.73 -23.29
N ARG A 24 5.14 -5.67 -23.84
CA ARG A 24 4.93 -7.12 -23.64
C ARG A 24 5.69 -7.70 -22.44
N LEU A 25 6.60 -6.93 -21.84
CA LEU A 25 7.42 -7.35 -20.71
C LEU A 25 6.64 -7.92 -19.50
N PRO A 26 5.44 -7.43 -19.12
CA PRO A 26 4.67 -8.05 -18.04
C PRO A 26 4.14 -9.45 -18.40
N GLY A 27 3.81 -9.69 -19.66
CA GLY A 27 3.35 -10.99 -20.15
C GLY A 27 4.50 -11.98 -20.38
N GLU A 28 5.66 -11.48 -20.80
CA GLU A 28 6.86 -12.30 -21.01
C GLU A 28 7.51 -12.76 -19.70
N LEU A 29 7.35 -11.98 -18.62
CA LEU A 29 7.82 -12.37 -17.28
C LEU A 29 7.02 -13.55 -16.71
N ASP A 30 5.70 -13.55 -16.91
CA ASP A 30 4.83 -14.67 -16.49
C ASP A 30 5.14 -15.93 -17.32
N SER A 31 5.37 -15.81 -18.63
CA SER A 31 5.80 -16.97 -19.43
C SER A 31 7.17 -17.49 -19.01
N PHE A 32 8.12 -16.61 -18.68
CA PHE A 32 9.45 -16.99 -18.21
C PHE A 32 9.40 -17.71 -16.84
N VAL A 33 8.54 -17.24 -15.91
CA VAL A 33 8.32 -17.90 -14.62
C VAL A 33 7.66 -19.26 -14.79
N GLN A 34 6.63 -19.38 -15.65
CA GLN A 34 6.00 -20.66 -15.96
C GLN A 34 6.98 -21.63 -16.64
N GLU A 35 7.82 -21.15 -17.56
CA GLU A 35 8.80 -21.96 -18.28
C GLU A 35 9.94 -22.42 -17.37
N ALA A 36 10.41 -21.55 -16.46
CA ALA A 36 11.38 -21.93 -15.42
C ALA A 36 10.80 -22.89 -14.36
N ILE A 37 9.48 -22.87 -14.11
CA ILE A 37 8.79 -23.88 -13.29
C ILE A 37 8.67 -25.22 -14.05
N ASN A 38 8.37 -25.18 -15.35
CA ASN A 38 8.26 -26.37 -16.20
C ASN A 38 9.61 -27.04 -16.49
N GLU A 39 10.69 -26.25 -16.57
CA GLU A 39 12.07 -26.73 -16.68
C GLU A 39 12.69 -27.12 -15.32
N GLY A 40 11.96 -26.95 -14.22
CA GLY A 40 12.35 -27.40 -12.89
C GLY A 40 13.41 -26.55 -12.18
N LEU A 41 13.73 -25.37 -12.73
CA LEU A 41 14.65 -24.39 -12.16
C LEU A 41 14.03 -23.64 -10.97
N LEU A 42 12.71 -23.49 -10.95
CA LEU A 42 11.94 -22.91 -9.85
C LEU A 42 10.95 -23.94 -9.29
N ARG A 43 10.96 -24.14 -7.97
CA ARG A 43 9.94 -24.95 -7.28
C ARG A 43 8.94 -24.04 -6.58
N PRO A 44 7.63 -24.16 -6.85
CA PRO A 44 6.62 -23.44 -6.09
C PRO A 44 6.69 -23.85 -4.62
N ALA A 45 6.70 -22.87 -3.72
CA ALA A 45 6.72 -23.10 -2.28
C ALA A 45 5.39 -23.75 -1.87
N ARG A 46 5.39 -25.08 -1.69
CA ARG A 46 4.27 -25.78 -1.03
C ARG A 46 4.34 -25.56 0.48
N PRO A 47 3.19 -25.33 1.14
CA PRO A 47 3.10 -25.51 2.58
C PRO A 47 3.40 -26.98 2.92
N GLN A 48 4.29 -27.19 3.88
CA GLN A 48 4.65 -28.50 4.40
C GLN A 48 3.39 -29.24 4.85
N SER A 49 3.01 -30.27 4.09
CA SER A 49 2.04 -31.25 4.55
C SER A 49 2.80 -32.31 5.34
N ALA A 50 2.28 -32.58 6.52
CA ALA A 50 2.74 -33.61 7.44
C ALA A 50 2.83 -34.99 6.76
N GLU A 51 3.69 -35.80 7.36
CA GLU A 51 4.11 -37.12 6.96
C GLU A 51 2.96 -38.12 6.72
N ALA A 52 3.32 -39.12 5.92
CA ALA A 52 2.49 -40.19 5.41
C ALA A 52 1.73 -40.98 6.49
N SER A 53 0.50 -41.35 6.15
CA SER A 53 -0.11 -42.60 6.62
C SER A 53 -0.97 -43.18 5.50
N THR A 54 -0.51 -44.32 5.03
CA THR A 54 -1.06 -45.21 4.01
C THR A 54 -2.49 -45.67 4.33
N SER A 55 -3.37 -45.67 3.34
CA SER A 55 -4.59 -46.49 3.32
C SER A 55 -4.51 -47.51 2.18
N PRO A 56 -4.89 -48.79 2.38
CA PRO A 56 -5.37 -49.62 1.31
C PRO A 56 -6.90 -49.63 1.28
N VAL A 57 -7.46 -49.53 0.08
CA VAL A 57 -8.88 -49.73 -0.23
C VAL A 57 -9.16 -51.23 -0.34
N ALA A 58 -10.23 -51.72 0.29
CA ALA A 58 -11.05 -52.83 -0.21
C ALA A 58 -12.43 -52.92 0.47
N ASP A 59 -13.43 -53.15 -0.37
CA ASP A 59 -14.74 -53.78 -0.16
C ASP A 59 -15.93 -53.08 0.51
N ARG A 60 -16.93 -52.84 -0.37
CA ARG A 60 -18.39 -52.73 -0.12
C ARG A 60 -18.99 -54.14 0.05
N PRO A 61 -20.16 -54.30 0.71
CA PRO A 61 -21.43 -54.30 -0.05
C PRO A 61 -22.64 -53.62 0.63
N ALA A 62 -23.70 -53.57 -0.17
CA ALA A 62 -24.95 -52.80 -0.12
C ALA A 62 -25.93 -53.05 1.04
N GLU A 63 -26.79 -52.06 1.32
CA GLU A 63 -28.26 -52.25 1.28
C GLU A 63 -28.98 -50.88 1.23
N SER A 64 -29.97 -50.77 0.33
CA SER A 64 -31.01 -49.73 0.32
C SER A 64 -32.32 -50.37 0.80
N PRO A 65 -33.28 -49.61 1.36
CA PRO A 65 -34.34 -49.09 0.47
C PRO A 65 -34.97 -47.74 0.89
N SER A 66 -35.50 -47.01 -0.10
CA SER A 66 -36.41 -45.85 0.04
C SER A 66 -37.82 -46.29 0.47
N PRO A 67 -38.71 -45.39 0.98
CA PRO A 67 -39.66 -44.72 0.07
C PRO A 67 -40.23 -43.32 0.50
N GLN A 68 -40.63 -42.54 -0.54
CA GLN A 68 -41.78 -41.61 -0.67
C GLN A 68 -41.77 -40.26 0.09
N ASP A 69 -41.67 -39.13 -0.63
CA ASP A 69 -42.73 -38.37 -1.34
C ASP A 69 -43.72 -37.64 -0.40
N ILE A 70 -43.56 -36.32 -0.26
CA ILE A 70 -44.59 -35.26 -0.28
C ILE A 70 -43.87 -33.91 -0.47
N ARG A 71 -44.06 -33.28 -1.64
CA ARG A 71 -43.80 -31.84 -1.88
C ARG A 71 -45.15 -31.15 -2.05
N PRO A 72 -45.39 -29.97 -1.45
CA PRO A 72 -46.37 -29.04 -1.97
C PRO A 72 -45.76 -28.22 -3.12
N GLN A 73 -46.49 -28.17 -4.22
CA GLN A 73 -46.22 -27.30 -5.37
C GLN A 73 -46.65 -25.86 -5.03
N VAL A 74 -45.77 -24.88 -5.27
CA VAL A 74 -46.15 -23.47 -5.40
C VAL A 74 -46.12 -23.17 -6.89
N THR A 75 -47.29 -22.83 -7.42
CA THR A 75 -47.52 -22.36 -8.78
C THR A 75 -46.85 -21.00 -8.99
N GLU A 76 -45.90 -20.95 -9.93
CA GLU A 76 -45.45 -19.74 -10.60
C GLU A 76 -46.58 -19.17 -11.47
N ALA A 77 -47.08 -17.98 -11.11
CA ALA A 77 -47.72 -17.08 -12.05
C ALA A 77 -46.74 -15.94 -12.31
N ALA A 78 -46.09 -15.99 -13.48
CA ALA A 78 -45.22 -14.95 -13.98
C ALA A 78 -46.01 -13.65 -14.18
N VAL A 79 -45.55 -12.57 -13.55
CA VAL A 79 -45.83 -11.20 -13.97
C VAL A 79 -44.48 -10.55 -14.23
N GLU A 80 -44.20 -10.29 -15.50
CA GLU A 80 -43.09 -9.46 -15.96
C GLU A 80 -43.22 -8.05 -15.39
N HIS A 81 -42.31 -7.66 -14.49
CA HIS A 81 -42.03 -6.25 -14.22
C HIS A 81 -40.52 -6.00 -14.28
N ALA A 82 -40.20 -4.92 -15.00
CA ALA A 82 -38.87 -4.37 -15.28
C ALA A 82 -38.05 -4.14 -14.00
N PRO A 83 -36.70 -4.01 -14.09
CA PRO A 83 -35.85 -3.89 -12.92
C PRO A 83 -36.13 -2.57 -12.18
N GLU A 84 -36.93 -2.64 -11.12
CA GLU A 84 -37.02 -1.56 -10.14
C GLU A 84 -35.71 -1.50 -9.35
N GLN A 85 -35.08 -0.32 -9.38
CA GLN A 85 -34.04 0.09 -8.45
C GLN A 85 -34.44 -0.30 -7.02
N PRO A 86 -33.50 -0.71 -6.14
CA PRO A 86 -33.84 -1.03 -4.76
C PRO A 86 -34.53 0.17 -4.14
N ALA A 87 -35.82 -0.01 -3.79
CA ALA A 87 -36.61 1.00 -3.12
C ALA A 87 -35.86 1.43 -1.86
N ALA A 88 -35.40 2.68 -1.85
CA ALA A 88 -34.87 3.31 -0.65
C ALA A 88 -35.92 3.13 0.46
N ALA A 89 -35.56 2.40 1.52
CA ALA A 89 -36.43 2.21 2.68
C ALA A 89 -36.91 3.60 3.12
N ALA A 90 -38.23 3.84 3.02
CA ALA A 90 -38.82 5.10 3.42
C ALA A 90 -38.42 5.37 4.87
N GLN A 91 -37.61 6.41 5.08
CA GLN A 91 -37.20 6.83 6.41
C GLN A 91 -38.46 7.26 7.17
N ILE A 92 -38.96 6.40 8.06
CA ILE A 92 -40.10 6.70 8.91
C ILE A 92 -39.63 7.76 9.91
N LYS A 93 -39.85 9.04 9.61
CA LYS A 93 -39.66 10.14 10.56
C LYS A 93 -40.83 10.13 11.55
N VAL A 94 -40.67 9.41 12.65
CA VAL A 94 -41.56 9.53 13.82
C VAL A 94 -40.96 10.57 14.75
N GLU A 95 -41.70 11.63 15.03
CA GLU A 95 -41.37 12.58 16.09
C GLU A 95 -41.53 11.86 17.44
N TYR A 96 -40.44 11.76 18.21
CA TYR A 96 -40.43 11.04 19.48
C TYR A 96 -40.93 11.94 20.60
N LEU A 97 -42.06 11.57 21.23
CA LEU A 97 -42.63 12.30 22.36
C LEU A 97 -42.30 11.55 23.65
N CYS A 98 -41.64 12.22 24.60
CA CYS A 98 -41.19 11.61 25.86
C CYS A 98 -42.31 10.83 26.57
N PRO A 99 -42.29 9.48 26.52
CA PRO A 99 -43.29 8.67 27.21
C PRO A 99 -43.00 8.62 28.71
N GLU A 100 -44.02 8.29 29.53
CA GLU A 100 -43.84 8.10 30.97
C GLU A 100 -42.87 6.95 31.30
N THR A 101 -42.89 5.89 30.49
CA THR A 101 -41.99 4.74 30.59
C THR A 101 -41.14 4.60 29.34
N SER A 102 -39.84 4.41 29.53
CA SER A 102 -38.93 4.25 28.40
C SER A 102 -39.24 2.98 27.60
N PRO A 103 -39.20 3.05 26.25
CA PRO A 103 -39.27 1.87 25.40
C PRO A 103 -38.08 0.94 25.61
N TYR A 104 -36.99 1.39 26.25
CA TYR A 104 -35.80 0.58 26.54
C TYR A 104 -35.66 0.23 28.02
N ASP A 105 -36.71 0.41 28.82
CA ASP A 105 -36.75 -0.17 30.16
C ASP A 105 -36.96 -1.69 30.06
N PHE A 106 -35.92 -2.44 30.45
CA PHE A 106 -35.89 -3.91 30.51
C PHE A 106 -35.88 -4.44 31.95
N SER A 107 -36.17 -3.60 32.94
CA SER A 107 -36.10 -3.98 34.37
C SER A 107 -36.98 -5.19 34.72
N GLU A 108 -38.13 -5.35 34.08
CA GLU A 108 -39.01 -6.52 34.25
C GLU A 108 -38.33 -7.85 33.86
N PHE A 109 -37.34 -7.80 32.99
CA PHE A 109 -36.67 -8.97 32.41
C PHE A 109 -35.21 -9.11 32.86
N SER A 110 -34.80 -8.44 33.94
CA SER A 110 -33.41 -8.49 34.42
C SER A 110 -32.92 -9.90 34.73
N ASP A 111 -33.83 -10.76 35.19
CA ASP A 111 -33.54 -12.09 35.70
C ASP A 111 -33.71 -13.18 34.62
N PHE A 112 -34.07 -12.80 33.39
CA PHE A 112 -34.24 -13.76 32.30
C PHE A 112 -32.89 -14.30 31.84
N ALA A 113 -32.68 -15.60 32.00
CA ALA A 113 -31.44 -16.28 31.59
C ALA A 113 -31.68 -17.31 30.49
N SER A 114 -32.90 -17.84 30.39
CA SER A 114 -33.22 -19.01 29.58
C SER A 114 -34.60 -18.95 28.93
N TYR A 115 -34.81 -19.79 27.92
CA TYR A 115 -36.12 -19.96 27.28
C TYR A 115 -37.18 -20.51 28.26
N SER A 116 -36.79 -21.26 29.29
CA SER A 116 -37.72 -21.71 30.33
C SER A 116 -38.33 -20.55 31.11
N ASP A 117 -37.55 -19.50 31.39
CA ASP A 117 -38.02 -18.32 32.11
C ASP A 117 -39.09 -17.59 31.27
N LEU A 118 -38.84 -17.46 29.96
CA LEU A 118 -39.81 -16.92 29.02
C LEU A 118 -41.08 -17.77 28.93
N ALA A 119 -40.95 -19.09 28.85
CA ALA A 119 -42.10 -19.99 28.75
C ALA A 119 -42.98 -19.91 30.01
N GLN A 120 -42.38 -19.85 31.19
CA GLN A 120 -43.09 -19.68 32.45
C GLN A 120 -43.77 -18.30 32.52
N TRP A 121 -43.06 -17.24 32.12
CA TRP A 121 -43.62 -15.90 32.14
C TRP A 121 -44.76 -15.72 31.13
N ARG A 122 -44.65 -16.31 29.94
CA ARG A 122 -45.73 -16.32 28.93
C ARG A 122 -46.99 -17.03 29.43
N GLY A 123 -46.84 -18.00 30.33
CA GLY A 123 -47.96 -18.66 31.00
C GLY A 123 -48.87 -17.69 31.77
N PHE A 124 -48.33 -16.57 32.27
CA PHE A 124 -49.14 -15.53 32.94
C PHE A 124 -49.92 -14.64 31.98
N LEU A 125 -49.58 -14.66 30.69
CA LEU A 125 -50.24 -13.90 29.62
C LEU A 125 -51.28 -14.76 28.87
N GLU A 126 -51.48 -16.01 29.29
CA GLU A 126 -52.46 -16.90 28.68
C GLU A 126 -53.88 -16.33 28.83
N GLY A 127 -54.48 -15.96 27.70
CA GLY A 127 -55.84 -15.40 27.63
C GLY A 127 -55.89 -13.88 27.44
N GLU A 128 -54.76 -13.18 27.41
CA GLU A 128 -54.73 -11.76 27.05
C GLU A 128 -54.99 -11.54 25.55
N GLU A 129 -55.67 -10.44 25.21
CA GLU A 129 -55.90 -10.04 23.83
C GLU A 129 -54.61 -9.56 23.18
N ARG A 130 -54.35 -9.97 21.93
CA ARG A 130 -53.19 -9.51 21.16
C ARG A 130 -53.32 -8.03 20.83
N THR A 131 -52.69 -7.20 21.63
CA THR A 131 -52.57 -5.75 21.41
C THR A 131 -51.17 -5.37 20.99
N THR A 132 -50.99 -4.16 20.43
CA THR A 132 -49.65 -3.62 20.15
C THR A 132 -48.81 -3.44 21.42
N ALA A 133 -49.45 -3.17 22.57
CA ALA A 133 -48.75 -3.07 23.85
C ALA A 133 -48.19 -4.42 24.29
N LEU A 134 -48.98 -5.49 24.16
CA LEU A 134 -48.53 -6.85 24.40
C LEU A 134 -47.41 -7.25 23.44
N GLY A 135 -47.53 -6.91 22.15
CA GLY A 135 -46.47 -7.17 21.16
C GLY A 135 -45.14 -6.51 21.51
N ARG A 136 -45.14 -5.25 21.97
CA ARG A 136 -43.92 -4.56 22.46
C ARG A 136 -43.34 -5.23 23.70
N LEU A 137 -44.18 -5.65 24.63
CA LEU A 137 -43.77 -6.31 25.87
C LEU A 137 -43.17 -7.70 25.60
N MET A 138 -43.76 -8.46 24.67
CA MET A 138 -43.18 -9.71 24.15
C MET A 138 -41.85 -9.47 23.44
N ALA A 139 -41.74 -8.43 22.60
CA ALA A 139 -40.49 -8.10 21.94
C ALA A 139 -39.37 -7.74 22.92
N LYS A 140 -39.68 -7.03 24.02
CA LYS A 140 -38.72 -6.78 25.11
C LYS A 140 -38.24 -8.08 25.77
N ALA A 141 -39.14 -9.03 26.01
CA ALA A 141 -38.80 -10.34 26.58
C ALA A 141 -37.98 -11.21 25.60
N TYR A 142 -38.21 -11.09 24.29
CA TYR A 142 -37.38 -11.75 23.28
C TYR A 142 -35.99 -11.11 23.20
N LEU A 143 -35.91 -9.79 23.20
CA LEU A 143 -34.66 -9.04 23.21
C LEU A 143 -33.81 -9.32 24.45
N SER A 144 -34.41 -9.43 25.64
CA SER A 144 -33.67 -9.76 26.87
C SER A 144 -32.98 -11.12 26.83
N LEU A 145 -33.42 -12.00 25.92
CA LEU A 145 -32.83 -13.33 25.66
C LEU A 145 -31.97 -13.39 24.38
N GLY A 146 -31.78 -12.27 23.66
CA GLY A 146 -31.01 -12.22 22.40
C GLY A 146 -31.76 -12.75 21.18
N MET A 147 -33.08 -12.92 21.27
CA MET A 147 -33.93 -13.42 20.17
C MET A 147 -34.42 -12.26 19.28
N ILE A 148 -33.49 -11.70 18.49
CA ILE A 148 -33.73 -10.49 17.70
C ILE A 148 -34.80 -10.71 16.61
N ALA A 149 -34.79 -11.86 15.93
CA ALA A 149 -35.71 -12.15 14.83
C ALA A 149 -37.17 -12.27 15.32
N GLU A 150 -37.35 -12.95 16.46
CA GLU A 150 -38.64 -13.11 17.13
C GLU A 150 -39.16 -11.77 17.63
N ALA A 151 -38.29 -10.96 18.26
CA ALA A 151 -38.66 -9.62 18.69
C ALA A 151 -39.15 -8.76 17.52
N ARG A 152 -38.45 -8.80 16.38
CA ARG A 152 -38.82 -8.07 15.16
C ARG A 152 -40.16 -8.53 14.60
N ALA A 153 -40.45 -9.84 14.65
CA ALA A 153 -41.73 -10.38 14.20
C ALA A 153 -42.91 -9.85 15.04
N GLU A 154 -42.75 -9.75 16.36
CA GLU A 154 -43.80 -9.25 17.28
C GLU A 154 -44.12 -7.76 17.05
N ILE A 155 -43.15 -6.95 16.61
CA ILE A 155 -43.32 -5.50 16.38
C ILE A 155 -43.42 -5.10 14.91
N ALA A 156 -43.49 -6.04 13.98
CA ALA A 156 -43.46 -5.75 12.54
C ALA A 156 -44.59 -4.79 12.10
N GLY A 157 -45.77 -4.89 12.71
CA GLY A 157 -46.93 -4.04 12.43
C GLY A 157 -47.06 -2.77 13.28
N ASP A 158 -46.23 -2.58 14.31
CA ASP A 158 -46.39 -1.47 15.26
C ASP A 158 -45.70 -0.19 14.76
N GLN A 159 -46.46 0.74 14.18
CA GLN A 159 -45.93 2.03 13.73
C GLN A 159 -45.86 3.09 14.83
N GLY A 160 -46.26 2.75 16.07
CA GLY A 160 -46.13 3.65 17.21
C GLY A 160 -44.68 3.85 17.65
N GLN A 161 -44.42 4.93 18.39
CA GLN A 161 -43.06 5.31 18.83
C GLN A 161 -42.32 4.20 19.59
N GLY A 162 -43.04 3.39 20.39
CA GLY A 162 -42.45 2.27 21.12
C GLY A 162 -42.04 1.10 20.21
N GLY A 163 -42.85 0.79 19.18
CA GLY A 163 -42.51 -0.23 18.19
C GLY A 163 -41.35 0.20 17.29
N VAL A 164 -41.33 1.47 16.89
CA VAL A 164 -40.21 2.08 16.14
C VAL A 164 -38.92 2.03 16.96
N ALA A 165 -38.97 2.43 18.24
CA ALA A 165 -37.82 2.39 19.14
C ALA A 165 -37.24 0.98 19.25
N LEU A 166 -38.07 -0.03 19.50
CA LEU A 166 -37.61 -1.43 19.59
C LEU A 166 -37.06 -1.97 18.27
N ARG A 167 -37.60 -1.56 17.11
CA ARG A 167 -37.01 -1.90 15.80
C ARG A 167 -35.64 -1.27 15.61
N LEU A 168 -35.49 0.01 15.93
CA LEU A 168 -34.20 0.69 15.84
C LEU A 168 -33.16 0.08 16.79
N LEU A 169 -33.60 -0.42 17.95
CA LEU A 169 -32.74 -1.20 18.84
C LEU A 169 -32.36 -2.57 18.23
N THR A 170 -33.29 -3.28 17.58
CA THR A 170 -32.94 -4.53 16.86
C THR A 170 -31.91 -4.26 15.77
N ASP A 171 -32.06 -3.18 15.01
CA ASP A 171 -31.14 -2.79 13.95
C ASP A 171 -29.78 -2.33 14.52
N LEU A 172 -29.77 -1.70 15.71
CA LEU A 172 -28.52 -1.38 16.41
C LEU A 172 -27.75 -2.64 16.81
N LEU A 173 -28.43 -3.69 17.27
CA LEU A 173 -27.80 -4.92 17.75
C LEU A 173 -27.34 -5.86 16.62
N GLU A 174 -27.97 -5.79 15.45
CA GLU A 174 -27.54 -6.57 14.29
C GLU A 174 -26.18 -6.13 13.76
N ARG A 175 -25.36 -7.07 13.29
CA ARG A 175 -23.99 -6.77 12.83
C ARG A 175 -23.94 -5.69 11.75
N ASP A 176 -24.75 -5.83 10.70
CA ASP A 176 -24.75 -4.92 9.53
C ASP A 176 -25.77 -3.78 9.66
N GLY A 177 -26.53 -3.74 10.77
CA GLY A 177 -27.58 -2.76 10.98
C GLY A 177 -27.02 -1.37 11.31
N ARG A 178 -27.65 -0.32 10.78
CA ARG A 178 -27.15 1.05 10.91
C ARG A 178 -27.84 1.79 12.06
N PRO A 179 -27.10 2.43 12.96
CA PRO A 179 -27.71 3.16 14.06
C PRO A 179 -28.29 4.49 13.60
N ASN A 180 -29.52 4.80 14.02
CA ASN A 180 -30.11 6.13 13.85
C ASN A 180 -29.76 7.00 15.07
N LEU A 181 -28.60 7.66 15.01
CA LEU A 181 -28.10 8.47 16.13
C LEU A 181 -29.04 9.62 16.52
N ALA A 182 -29.73 10.22 15.55
CA ALA A 182 -30.69 11.29 15.83
C ALA A 182 -31.82 10.78 16.71
N PHE A 183 -32.42 9.64 16.36
CA PHE A 183 -33.47 9.03 17.16
C PHE A 183 -32.98 8.62 18.56
N PHE A 184 -31.82 7.96 18.67
CA PHE A 184 -31.28 7.59 19.99
C PHE A 184 -30.98 8.81 20.86
N ARG A 185 -30.57 9.94 20.26
CA ARG A 185 -30.39 11.21 20.97
C ARG A 185 -31.71 11.77 21.48
N ASP A 186 -32.77 11.72 20.68
CA ASP A 186 -34.10 12.17 21.08
C ASP A 186 -34.62 11.33 22.26
N VAL A 187 -34.46 10.00 22.21
CA VAL A 187 -34.85 9.12 23.32
C VAL A 187 -34.03 9.40 24.58
N ALA A 188 -32.70 9.51 24.46
CA ALA A 188 -31.80 9.79 25.57
C ALA A 188 -32.04 11.16 26.23
N SER A 189 -32.61 12.13 25.48
CA SER A 189 -33.02 13.42 26.04
C SER A 189 -34.20 13.32 27.00
N CYS A 190 -35.06 12.31 26.82
CA CYS A 190 -36.22 12.06 27.68
C CYS A 190 -35.87 11.24 28.93
N SER A 191 -34.91 10.30 28.82
CA SER A 191 -34.53 9.39 29.90
C SER A 191 -33.01 9.20 29.94
N GLY A 192 -32.40 9.58 31.06
CA GLY A 192 -30.95 9.53 31.23
C GLY A 192 -30.36 8.12 31.10
N ALA A 193 -31.11 7.08 31.47
CA ALA A 193 -30.67 5.68 31.36
C ALA A 193 -30.51 5.23 29.89
N ASP A 194 -31.22 5.87 28.96
CA ASP A 194 -31.19 5.51 27.55
C ASP A 194 -29.94 6.04 26.82
N ASN A 195 -29.10 6.84 27.50
CA ASN A 195 -27.79 7.25 27.01
C ASN A 195 -26.87 6.05 26.73
N VAL A 196 -27.10 4.89 27.35
CA VAL A 196 -26.34 3.66 27.04
C VAL A 196 -26.51 3.27 25.56
N TRP A 197 -27.71 3.39 25.00
CA TRP A 197 -27.98 3.01 23.60
C TRP A 197 -27.46 4.05 22.62
N LEU A 198 -27.51 5.33 22.99
CA LEU A 198 -26.82 6.38 22.23
C LEU A 198 -25.31 6.12 22.19
N ALA A 199 -24.71 5.79 23.33
CA ALA A 199 -23.28 5.48 23.42
C ALA A 199 -22.89 4.26 22.57
N VAL A 200 -23.69 3.18 22.61
CA VAL A 200 -23.50 2.00 21.76
C VAL A 200 -23.60 2.38 20.28
N GLY A 201 -24.59 3.20 19.90
CA GLY A 201 -24.74 3.68 18.53
C GLY A 201 -23.56 4.52 18.04
N GLN A 202 -23.05 5.42 18.88
CA GLN A 202 -21.86 6.23 18.59
C GLN A 202 -20.62 5.35 18.41
N LEU A 203 -20.39 4.40 19.33
CA LEU A 203 -19.28 3.45 19.25
C LEU A 203 -19.36 2.56 18.01
N LYS A 204 -20.57 2.15 17.59
CA LYS A 204 -20.76 1.38 16.36
C LYS A 204 -20.31 2.14 15.11
N LEU A 205 -20.41 3.47 15.12
CA LEU A 205 -19.90 4.36 14.07
C LEU A 205 -18.47 4.87 14.33
N ASN A 206 -17.80 4.31 15.35
CA ASN A 206 -16.48 4.68 15.81
C ASN A 206 -16.33 6.15 16.26
N ASP A 207 -17.40 6.77 16.75
CA ASP A 207 -17.37 8.09 17.37
C ASP A 207 -16.80 7.99 18.81
N ALA A 208 -15.68 8.66 19.05
CA ALA A 208 -14.97 8.64 20.33
C ALA A 208 -15.83 9.17 21.51
N ASN A 209 -16.79 10.06 21.25
CA ASN A 209 -17.69 10.59 22.28
C ASN A 209 -18.55 9.47 22.90
N GLY A 210 -18.81 8.39 22.15
CA GLY A 210 -19.55 7.24 22.65
C GLY A 210 -18.83 6.53 23.79
N ALA A 211 -17.50 6.51 23.80
CA ALA A 211 -16.71 5.91 24.89
C ALA A 211 -16.88 6.69 26.20
N ASP A 212 -16.81 8.02 26.13
CA ASP A 212 -16.96 8.90 27.29
C ASP A 212 -18.39 8.87 27.83
N LEU A 213 -19.39 8.83 26.95
CA LEU A 213 -20.79 8.69 27.32
C LEU A 213 -21.06 7.34 28.00
N LEU A 214 -20.52 6.25 27.44
CA LEU A 214 -20.64 4.92 28.05
C LEU A 214 -19.98 4.85 29.43
N ALA A 215 -18.82 5.50 29.60
CA ALA A 215 -18.12 5.53 30.88
C ALA A 215 -18.93 6.24 31.99
N GLN A 216 -19.70 7.27 31.62
CA GLN A 216 -20.63 7.99 32.52
C GLN A 216 -21.85 7.13 32.88
N HIS A 217 -22.38 6.39 31.89
CA HIS A 217 -23.59 5.56 32.02
C HIS A 217 -23.30 4.06 32.24
N PHE A 218 -22.16 3.75 32.85
CA PHE A 218 -21.74 2.37 33.07
C PHE A 218 -22.67 1.58 33.99
N ALA A 219 -23.33 2.25 34.95
CA ALA A 219 -24.30 1.61 35.84
C ALA A 219 -25.54 1.14 35.06
N ASP A 220 -26.01 1.95 34.11
CA ASP A 220 -27.14 1.63 33.24
C ASP A 220 -26.80 0.42 32.35
N PHE A 221 -25.58 0.37 31.80
CA PHE A 221 -25.08 -0.81 31.09
C PHE A 221 -25.10 -2.06 31.96
N ARG A 222 -24.67 -1.99 33.22
CA ARG A 222 -24.65 -3.15 34.14
C ARG A 222 -26.04 -3.64 34.52
N ALA A 223 -27.04 -2.77 34.50
CA ALA A 223 -28.42 -3.11 34.84
C ALA A 223 -29.16 -3.86 33.71
N LEU A 224 -28.62 -3.87 32.49
CA LEU A 224 -29.21 -4.58 31.36
C LEU A 224 -29.21 -6.11 31.58
N PRO A 225 -30.20 -6.83 31.01
CA PRO A 225 -30.21 -8.29 30.97
C PRO A 225 -28.92 -8.87 30.38
N LEU A 226 -28.50 -10.05 30.85
CA LEU A 226 -27.20 -10.65 30.50
C LEU A 226 -26.98 -10.76 28.98
N ARG A 227 -27.99 -11.21 28.22
CA ARG A 227 -27.86 -11.37 26.76
C ARG A 227 -27.75 -10.04 26.05
N LEU A 228 -28.56 -9.05 26.41
CA LEU A 228 -28.43 -7.68 25.89
C LEU A 228 -27.06 -7.07 26.19
N ARG A 229 -26.52 -7.30 27.40
CA ARG A 229 -25.15 -6.86 27.73
C ARG A 229 -24.11 -7.55 26.86
N ALA A 230 -24.26 -8.85 26.59
CA ALA A 230 -23.34 -9.59 25.74
C ALA A 230 -23.39 -9.12 24.28
N ASP A 231 -24.59 -8.89 23.73
CA ASP A 231 -24.79 -8.38 22.37
C ASP A 231 -24.23 -6.96 22.22
N ALA A 232 -24.50 -6.08 23.20
CA ALA A 232 -23.91 -4.75 23.24
C ALA A 232 -22.38 -4.80 23.40
N ALA A 233 -21.84 -5.71 24.21
CA ALA A 233 -20.39 -5.88 24.37
C ALA A 233 -19.71 -6.30 23.06
N LEU A 234 -20.38 -7.09 22.22
CA LEU A 234 -19.90 -7.49 20.90
C LEU A 234 -19.74 -6.29 19.94
N ILE A 235 -20.44 -5.18 20.18
CA ILE A 235 -20.29 -3.92 19.45
C ILE A 235 -19.26 -3.02 20.13
N ILE A 236 -19.37 -2.87 21.45
CA ILE A 236 -18.58 -1.93 22.24
C ILE A 236 -17.11 -2.31 22.28
N ILE A 237 -16.78 -3.56 22.62
CA ILE A 237 -15.38 -3.96 22.87
C ILE A 237 -14.51 -3.81 21.61
N PRO A 238 -14.94 -4.26 20.41
CA PRO A 238 -14.17 -4.01 19.20
C PRO A 238 -14.02 -2.52 18.86
N ALA A 239 -15.05 -1.71 19.09
CA ALA A 239 -14.97 -0.26 18.90
C ALA A 239 -13.98 0.40 19.88
N LEU A 240 -13.95 -0.04 21.13
CA LEU A 240 -12.98 0.44 22.12
C LEU A 240 -11.54 -0.02 21.83
N ASP A 241 -11.37 -1.20 21.23
CA ASP A 241 -10.06 -1.64 20.72
C ASP A 241 -9.59 -0.75 19.57
N ARG A 242 -10.49 -0.39 18.63
CA ARG A 242 -10.22 0.59 17.56
C ARG A 242 -9.80 1.96 18.10
N LEU A 243 -10.53 2.46 19.09
CA LEU A 243 -10.31 3.78 19.68
C LEU A 243 -9.16 3.85 20.70
N ASP A 244 -8.40 2.75 20.86
CA ASP A 244 -7.34 2.61 21.86
C ASP A 244 -7.80 3.01 23.29
N ARG A 245 -8.87 2.37 23.75
CA ARG A 245 -9.47 2.56 25.09
C ARG A 245 -9.46 1.27 25.93
N PRO A 246 -8.31 0.61 26.13
CA PRO A 246 -8.23 -0.72 26.75
C PRO A 246 -8.74 -0.75 28.21
N ILE A 247 -8.59 0.34 28.96
CA ILE A 247 -9.07 0.46 30.35
C ILE A 247 -10.59 0.38 30.43
N LEU A 248 -11.30 1.02 29.49
CA LEU A 248 -12.77 0.97 29.48
C LEU A 248 -13.25 -0.43 29.08
N SER A 249 -12.58 -1.09 28.14
CA SER A 249 -12.82 -2.50 27.79
C SER A 249 -12.63 -3.43 28.99
N GLU A 250 -11.57 -3.25 29.77
CA GLU A 250 -11.35 -4.01 31.00
C GLU A 250 -12.49 -3.78 32.01
N ARG A 251 -12.86 -2.51 32.24
CA ARG A 251 -13.97 -2.15 33.13
C ARG A 251 -15.28 -2.78 32.69
N LEU A 252 -15.60 -2.78 31.40
CA LEU A 252 -16.79 -3.43 30.85
C LEU A 252 -16.82 -4.92 31.13
N MET A 253 -15.68 -5.60 30.94
CA MET A 253 -15.60 -7.03 31.20
C MET A 253 -15.80 -7.40 32.67
N THR A 254 -15.68 -6.46 33.63
CA THR A 254 -16.03 -6.70 35.05
C THR A 254 -17.53 -6.84 35.30
N SER A 255 -18.36 -6.51 34.31
CA SER A 255 -19.81 -6.70 34.37
C SER A 255 -20.21 -8.16 34.24
N PHE A 256 -19.31 -9.03 33.76
CA PHE A 256 -19.57 -10.45 33.54
C PHE A 256 -18.78 -11.30 34.52
N THR A 257 -19.41 -12.37 35.00
CA THR A 257 -18.75 -13.39 35.83
C THR A 257 -17.90 -14.32 34.95
N ALA A 258 -16.94 -15.03 35.57
CA ALA A 258 -16.13 -16.01 34.85
C ALA A 258 -16.98 -17.15 34.25
N GLU A 259 -18.07 -17.53 34.91
CA GLU A 259 -18.98 -18.55 34.44
C GLU A 259 -19.81 -18.09 33.23
N GLU A 260 -20.33 -16.86 33.27
CA GLU A 260 -21.04 -16.26 32.13
C GLU A 260 -20.14 -16.17 30.90
N ILE A 261 -18.88 -15.75 31.07
CA ILE A 261 -17.90 -15.73 29.98
C ILE A 261 -17.63 -17.15 29.48
N ALA A 262 -17.49 -18.15 30.36
CA ALA A 262 -17.23 -19.52 29.94
C ALA A 262 -18.40 -20.14 29.14
N GLN A 263 -19.64 -19.71 29.39
CA GLN A 263 -20.84 -20.26 28.76
C GLN A 263 -21.23 -19.56 27.44
N SER A 264 -20.74 -18.34 27.17
CA SER A 264 -21.03 -17.59 25.93
C SER A 264 -19.79 -17.50 25.04
N ARG A 265 -19.93 -17.95 23.79
CA ARG A 265 -18.86 -17.82 22.79
C ARG A 265 -18.61 -16.38 22.38
N GLU A 266 -19.65 -15.55 22.39
CA GLU A 266 -19.60 -14.12 22.14
C GLU A 266 -18.70 -13.46 23.19
N LEU A 267 -18.97 -13.72 24.48
CA LEU A 267 -18.17 -13.19 25.59
C LEU A 267 -16.73 -13.72 25.60
N GLN A 268 -16.49 -14.97 25.23
CA GLN A 268 -15.13 -15.50 25.04
C GLN A 268 -14.38 -14.74 23.95
N PHE A 269 -15.04 -14.42 22.84
CA PHE A 269 -14.45 -13.67 21.74
C PHE A 269 -14.08 -12.24 22.17
N VAL A 270 -15.02 -11.48 22.75
CA VAL A 270 -14.69 -10.12 23.22
C VAL A 270 -13.68 -10.12 24.37
N LYS A 271 -13.66 -11.15 25.22
CA LYS A 271 -12.59 -11.30 26.22
C LYS A 271 -11.22 -11.51 25.59
N ALA A 272 -11.14 -12.29 24.50
CA ALA A 272 -9.90 -12.48 23.77
C ALA A 272 -9.44 -11.17 23.09
N LEU A 273 -10.36 -10.39 22.53
CA LEU A 273 -10.06 -9.05 21.97
C LEU A 273 -9.53 -8.11 23.05
N GLN A 274 -10.20 -8.05 24.21
CA GLN A 274 -9.74 -7.26 25.35
C GLN A 274 -8.36 -7.69 25.86
N ARG A 275 -8.03 -8.99 25.81
CA ARG A 275 -6.68 -9.45 26.18
C ARG A 275 -5.64 -9.08 25.13
N LEU A 276 -6.01 -9.09 23.85
CA LEU A 276 -5.14 -8.66 22.76
C LEU A 276 -4.83 -7.16 22.89
N SER A 277 -5.85 -6.34 23.16
CA SER A 277 -5.71 -4.89 23.38
C SER A 277 -4.79 -4.55 24.56
N MET A 278 -4.78 -5.42 25.58
CA MET A 278 -3.90 -5.30 26.75
C MET A 278 -2.48 -5.88 26.51
N GLY A 279 -2.16 -6.33 25.29
CA GLY A 279 -0.84 -6.86 24.94
C GLY A 279 -0.56 -8.27 25.46
N SER A 280 -1.59 -9.08 25.76
CA SER A 280 -1.41 -10.44 26.24
C SER A 280 -0.81 -11.36 25.16
N PRO A 281 0.31 -12.08 25.44
CA PRO A 281 1.00 -12.87 24.42
C PRO A 281 0.17 -14.01 23.80
N SER A 282 -0.72 -14.63 24.57
CA SER A 282 -1.53 -15.77 24.11
C SER A 282 -2.81 -15.35 23.39
N ALA A 283 -3.23 -14.09 23.52
CA ALA A 283 -4.51 -13.62 22.98
C ALA A 283 -4.56 -13.67 21.44
N ALA A 284 -3.42 -13.50 20.77
CA ALA A 284 -3.35 -13.62 19.32
C ALA A 284 -3.72 -15.03 18.83
N GLU A 285 -3.30 -16.09 19.54
CA GLU A 285 -3.67 -17.47 19.18
C GLU A 285 -5.14 -17.75 19.47
N ASP A 286 -5.67 -17.23 20.59
CA ASP A 286 -7.08 -17.34 20.93
C ASP A 286 -7.95 -16.72 19.82
N ILE A 287 -7.58 -15.52 19.33
CA ILE A 287 -8.29 -14.82 18.24
C ILE A 287 -8.17 -15.57 16.91
N ARG A 288 -7.02 -16.20 16.59
CA ARG A 288 -6.89 -17.00 15.36
C ARG A 288 -7.89 -18.15 15.30
N GLY A 289 -8.28 -18.72 16.44
CA GLY A 289 -9.35 -19.72 16.51
C GLY A 289 -10.70 -19.24 15.96
N TYR A 290 -10.96 -17.93 15.99
CA TYR A 290 -12.20 -17.31 15.52
C TYR A 290 -12.21 -17.01 14.02
N LEU A 291 -11.06 -17.05 13.33
CA LEU A 291 -10.97 -16.85 11.88
C LEU A 291 -11.76 -17.90 11.07
N ARG A 292 -11.96 -19.09 11.65
CA ARG A 292 -12.74 -20.18 11.02
C ARG A 292 -14.26 -20.00 11.14
N ARG A 293 -14.73 -18.99 11.89
CA ARG A 293 -16.15 -18.75 12.15
C ARG A 293 -16.60 -17.49 11.41
N ALA A 294 -17.49 -17.65 10.44
CA ALA A 294 -17.95 -16.54 9.59
C ALA A 294 -18.42 -15.31 10.38
N GLN A 295 -19.13 -15.52 11.51
CA GLN A 295 -19.66 -14.44 12.33
C GLN A 295 -18.60 -13.57 13.02
N TYR A 296 -17.38 -14.09 13.24
CA TYR A 296 -16.29 -13.37 13.93
C TYR A 296 -15.10 -13.07 13.02
N ARG A 297 -15.05 -13.65 11.82
CA ARG A 297 -13.88 -13.70 10.95
C ARG A 297 -13.30 -12.32 10.65
N ASN A 298 -14.12 -11.38 10.21
CA ASN A 298 -13.64 -10.06 9.78
C ASN A 298 -13.10 -9.26 10.96
N GLU A 299 -13.83 -9.21 12.07
CA GLU A 299 -13.40 -8.47 13.27
C GLU A 299 -12.15 -9.10 13.91
N ALA A 300 -12.10 -10.44 13.98
CA ALA A 300 -10.92 -11.16 14.48
C ALA A 300 -9.67 -10.84 13.63
N ALA A 301 -9.84 -10.81 12.31
CA ALA A 301 -8.74 -10.54 11.41
C ALA A 301 -8.30 -9.07 11.43
N ALA A 302 -9.25 -8.14 11.48
CA ALA A 302 -8.97 -6.71 11.66
C ALA A 302 -8.22 -6.43 12.96
N ALA A 303 -8.68 -6.99 14.08
CA ALA A 303 -8.00 -6.84 15.37
C ALA A 303 -6.57 -7.42 15.35
N LEU A 304 -6.35 -8.58 14.72
CA LEU A 304 -5.00 -9.12 14.55
C LEU A 304 -4.08 -8.16 13.79
N ARG A 305 -4.57 -7.51 12.72
CA ARG A 305 -3.77 -6.55 11.95
C ARG A 305 -3.47 -5.27 12.71
N ARG A 306 -4.47 -4.71 13.41
CA ARG A 306 -4.32 -3.54 14.28
C ARG A 306 -3.20 -3.74 15.30
N HIS A 307 -3.09 -4.95 15.84
CA HIS A 307 -2.05 -5.35 16.81
C HIS A 307 -0.76 -5.93 16.18
N GLY A 308 -0.53 -5.63 14.89
CA GLY A 308 0.70 -5.99 14.16
C GLY A 308 0.90 -7.49 13.95
N LYS A 309 -0.16 -8.30 14.03
CA LYS A 309 -0.09 -9.76 13.79
C LYS A 309 -0.38 -10.06 12.33
N ALA A 310 0.44 -10.95 11.75
CA ALA A 310 0.26 -11.37 10.37
C ALA A 310 -1.01 -12.24 10.21
N ILE A 311 -1.70 -12.04 9.09
CA ILE A 311 -2.80 -12.88 8.57
C ILE A 311 -2.46 -13.35 7.16
N SER A 312 -3.23 -14.29 6.60
CA SER A 312 -3.04 -14.72 5.22
C SER A 312 -3.41 -13.63 4.22
N SER A 313 -2.69 -13.54 3.10
CA SER A 313 -2.91 -12.54 2.04
C SER A 313 -4.33 -12.58 1.45
N ASP A 314 -4.93 -13.76 1.35
CA ASP A 314 -6.30 -13.90 0.82
C ASP A 314 -7.34 -13.29 1.77
N LEU A 315 -7.12 -13.47 3.08
CA LEU A 315 -8.00 -12.90 4.11
C LEU A 315 -7.81 -11.39 4.20
N GLU A 316 -6.58 -10.91 4.01
CA GLU A 316 -6.25 -9.49 3.94
C GLU A 316 -7.03 -8.79 2.83
N ARG A 317 -7.07 -9.36 1.62
CA ARG A 317 -7.87 -8.83 0.50
C ARG A 317 -9.37 -8.79 0.83
N GLU A 318 -9.91 -9.84 1.44
CA GLU A 318 -11.33 -9.91 1.80
C GLU A 318 -11.72 -8.85 2.84
N ILE A 319 -10.87 -8.60 3.84
CA ILE A 319 -11.09 -7.55 4.84
C ILE A 319 -11.06 -6.17 4.18
N VAL A 320 -10.14 -5.98 3.25
CA VAL A 320 -10.02 -4.73 2.50
C VAL A 320 -11.30 -4.44 1.71
N ASP A 321 -11.80 -5.43 0.96
CA ASP A 321 -13.07 -5.28 0.24
C ASP A 321 -14.24 -5.03 1.19
N TYR A 322 -14.25 -5.67 2.37
CA TYR A 322 -15.24 -5.41 3.41
C TYR A 322 -15.21 -3.95 3.89
N TYR A 323 -14.03 -3.39 4.19
CA TYR A 323 -13.91 -2.00 4.65
C TYR A 323 -14.24 -0.97 3.59
N ILE A 324 -13.86 -1.21 2.33
CA ILE A 324 -14.26 -0.35 1.20
C ILE A 324 -15.79 -0.33 1.08
N ASN A 325 -16.43 -1.50 1.17
CA ASN A 325 -17.87 -1.61 1.15
C ASN A 325 -18.53 -0.91 2.35
N GLU A 326 -17.96 -1.00 3.55
CA GLU A 326 -18.48 -0.26 4.72
C GLU A 326 -18.36 1.26 4.55
N LEU A 327 -17.19 1.76 4.14
CA LEU A 327 -16.95 3.18 3.89
C LEU A 327 -17.89 3.75 2.81
N GLY A 328 -18.05 3.02 1.69
CA GLY A 328 -18.96 3.41 0.62
C GLY A 328 -20.43 3.46 1.07
N ASN A 329 -20.74 2.83 2.19
CA ASN A 329 -22.07 2.74 2.78
C ASN A 329 -22.29 3.68 3.97
N LEU A 330 -21.31 4.48 4.40
CA LEU A 330 -21.47 5.37 5.54
C LEU A 330 -22.53 6.47 5.27
N PRO A 331 -23.37 6.81 6.25
CA PRO A 331 -24.30 7.93 6.12
C PRO A 331 -23.55 9.26 6.07
N ALA A 332 -24.17 10.28 5.46
CA ALA A 332 -23.58 11.62 5.33
C ALA A 332 -23.22 12.29 6.68
N GLU A 333 -23.81 11.82 7.78
CA GLU A 333 -23.61 12.31 9.15
C GLU A 333 -22.46 11.60 9.89
N ALA A 334 -21.97 10.46 9.39
CA ALA A 334 -20.83 9.77 9.99
C ALA A 334 -19.54 10.51 9.64
N SER A 335 -18.64 10.64 10.62
CA SER A 335 -17.29 11.16 10.38
C SER A 335 -16.51 10.15 9.53
N VAL A 336 -16.55 10.35 8.21
CA VAL A 336 -15.79 9.52 7.26
C VAL A 336 -14.29 9.61 7.57
N SER A 337 -13.82 10.78 8.02
CA SER A 337 -12.41 10.98 8.36
C SER A 337 -11.95 10.15 9.56
N GLU A 338 -12.77 10.00 10.62
CA GLU A 338 -12.40 9.18 11.80
C GLU A 338 -12.42 7.69 11.48
N ASN A 339 -13.39 7.23 10.68
CA ASN A 339 -13.43 5.86 10.20
C ASN A 339 -12.26 5.55 9.27
N LEU A 340 -11.85 6.52 8.45
CA LEU A 340 -10.69 6.40 7.58
C LEU A 340 -9.38 6.34 8.37
N ASP A 341 -9.22 7.12 9.44
CA ASP A 341 -8.05 7.03 10.33
C ASP A 341 -7.92 5.63 10.91
N LEU A 342 -9.04 5.07 11.37
CA LEU A 342 -9.06 3.72 11.91
C LEU A 342 -8.70 2.69 10.85
N ILE A 343 -9.22 2.81 9.62
CA ILE A 343 -8.88 1.87 8.54
C ILE A 343 -7.40 1.98 8.17
N LEU A 344 -6.87 3.20 8.05
CA LEU A 344 -5.45 3.43 7.75
C LEU A 344 -4.53 2.98 8.90
N HIS A 345 -4.98 3.10 10.15
CA HIS A 345 -4.24 2.63 11.33
C HIS A 345 -4.30 1.10 11.50
N ASP A 346 -5.50 0.52 11.42
CA ASP A 346 -5.78 -0.90 11.64
C ASP A 346 -5.11 -1.78 10.58
N LEU A 347 -5.05 -1.26 9.36
CA LEU A 347 -4.51 -1.96 8.23
C LEU A 347 -3.15 -1.38 7.83
N ASN A 348 -2.47 -0.56 8.64
CA ASN A 348 -1.27 0.21 8.27
C ASN A 348 -0.18 -0.58 7.50
N SER A 349 0.00 -1.88 7.76
CA SER A 349 0.94 -2.75 7.01
C SER A 349 0.32 -3.52 5.83
N ALA A 350 -1.01 -3.54 5.74
CA ALA A 350 -1.86 -4.15 4.70
C ALA A 350 -2.32 -3.13 3.65
N VAL A 351 -2.51 -1.87 4.06
CA VAL A 351 -2.85 -0.73 3.21
C VAL A 351 -1.61 -0.40 2.40
N GLY A 352 -1.41 -1.17 1.34
CA GLY A 352 -0.46 -0.77 0.31
C GLY A 352 -0.99 0.44 -0.45
N TYR A 353 -0.17 0.91 -1.39
CA TYR A 353 -0.55 1.95 -2.34
C TYR A 353 -1.88 1.68 -3.05
N ASP A 354 -2.12 0.44 -3.51
CA ASP A 354 -3.35 0.07 -4.22
C ASP A 354 -4.61 0.34 -3.38
N LEU A 355 -4.58 0.02 -2.08
CA LEU A 355 -5.73 0.29 -1.21
C LEU A 355 -5.91 1.78 -0.96
N THR A 356 -4.83 2.51 -0.72
CA THR A 356 -4.93 3.96 -0.49
C THR A 356 -5.55 4.66 -1.70
N LEU A 357 -5.20 4.23 -2.92
CA LEU A 357 -5.77 4.74 -4.15
C LEU A 357 -7.25 4.32 -4.31
N ARG A 358 -7.59 3.05 -4.10
CA ARG A 358 -8.99 2.60 -4.13
C ARG A 358 -9.87 3.34 -3.11
N LEU A 359 -9.34 3.63 -1.92
CA LEU A 359 -10.05 4.41 -0.90
C LEU A 359 -10.24 5.87 -1.34
N ALA A 360 -9.28 6.46 -2.03
CA ALA A 360 -9.38 7.82 -2.58
C ALA A 360 -10.46 7.92 -3.67
N ASP A 361 -10.72 6.84 -4.39
CA ASP A 361 -11.76 6.76 -5.43
C ASP A 361 -13.18 6.59 -4.87
N VAL A 362 -13.34 6.25 -3.58
CA VAL A 362 -14.66 6.08 -2.96
C VAL A 362 -15.36 7.45 -2.81
N PRO A 363 -16.62 7.60 -3.24
CA PRO A 363 -17.35 8.88 -3.12
C PRO A 363 -17.45 9.44 -1.70
N ALA A 364 -17.53 8.56 -0.69
CA ALA A 364 -17.54 8.96 0.72
C ALA A 364 -16.24 9.68 1.14
N ALA A 365 -15.11 9.31 0.56
CA ALA A 365 -13.79 9.89 0.83
C ALA A 365 -13.51 11.18 0.02
N ALA A 366 -14.46 11.66 -0.80
CA ALA A 366 -14.31 12.88 -1.59
C ALA A 366 -14.21 14.16 -0.75
N ASN A 367 -14.53 14.10 0.55
CA ASN A 367 -14.40 15.26 1.42
C ASN A 367 -12.92 15.70 1.57
N PRO A 368 -12.64 17.01 1.71
CA PRO A 368 -11.27 17.52 1.71
C PRO A 368 -10.39 16.95 2.84
N GLN A 369 -10.97 16.71 4.01
CA GLN A 369 -10.24 16.21 5.18
C GLN A 369 -9.79 14.76 5.00
N ALA A 370 -10.67 13.89 4.48
CA ALA A 370 -10.38 12.50 4.14
C ALA A 370 -9.31 12.41 3.04
N ARG A 371 -9.45 13.21 1.97
CA ARG A 371 -8.41 13.32 0.93
C ARG A 371 -7.07 13.73 1.48
N GLN A 372 -7.03 14.74 2.35
CA GLN A 372 -5.78 15.21 2.96
C GLN A 372 -5.09 14.11 3.79
N ARG A 373 -5.88 13.28 4.49
CA ARG A 373 -5.36 12.17 5.30
C ARG A 373 -4.89 10.99 4.46
N LEU A 374 -5.65 10.59 3.45
CA LEU A 374 -5.23 9.56 2.50
C LEU A 374 -3.93 9.96 1.80
N ALA A 375 -3.85 11.20 1.33
CA ALA A 375 -2.65 11.71 0.71
C ALA A 375 -1.47 11.78 1.70
N GLY A 376 -1.70 12.18 2.95
CA GLY A 376 -0.64 12.19 3.98
C GLY A 376 -0.11 10.78 4.31
N HIS A 377 -0.99 9.78 4.38
CA HIS A 377 -0.58 8.38 4.56
C HIS A 377 0.19 7.86 3.33
N PHE A 378 -0.30 8.16 2.13
CA PHE A 378 0.37 7.82 0.87
C PHE A 378 1.77 8.41 0.78
N GLU A 379 1.94 9.68 1.17
CA GLU A 379 3.24 10.37 1.24
C GLU A 379 4.18 9.70 2.23
N ALA A 380 3.71 9.36 3.43
CA ALA A 380 4.55 8.71 4.44
C ALA A 380 5.10 7.37 3.94
N MET A 381 4.27 6.56 3.28
CA MET A 381 4.71 5.31 2.66
C MET A 381 5.71 5.54 1.53
N LEU A 382 5.44 6.49 0.63
CA LEU A 382 6.36 6.82 -0.47
C LEU A 382 7.71 7.29 0.06
N ASP A 383 7.69 8.18 1.06
CA ASP A 383 8.91 8.71 1.65
C ASP A 383 9.69 7.57 2.34
N GLU A 384 9.04 6.68 3.10
CA GLU A 384 9.71 5.51 3.70
C GLU A 384 10.31 4.57 2.63
N ASP A 385 9.51 4.18 1.65
CA ASP A 385 9.90 3.19 0.64
C ASP A 385 10.98 3.71 -0.31
N LEU A 386 10.94 4.99 -0.71
CA LEU A 386 11.96 5.61 -1.58
C LEU A 386 13.30 5.84 -0.88
N HIS A 387 13.36 5.76 0.46
CA HIS A 387 14.62 5.73 1.21
C HIS A 387 15.13 4.31 1.46
N SER A 388 14.39 3.28 1.06
CA SER A 388 14.79 1.89 1.24
C SER A 388 15.95 1.53 0.31
N ASP A 389 16.91 0.75 0.79
CA ASP A 389 17.94 0.13 -0.06
C ASP A 389 17.40 -1.06 -0.87
N THR A 390 16.13 -1.43 -0.68
CA THR A 390 15.54 -2.63 -1.30
C THR A 390 14.98 -2.32 -2.69
N PHE A 391 15.53 -2.97 -3.72
CA PHE A 391 15.12 -2.78 -5.12
C PHE A 391 13.60 -2.93 -5.35
N LEU A 392 12.98 -4.01 -4.86
CA LEU A 392 11.56 -4.28 -5.09
C LEU A 392 10.65 -3.26 -4.39
N VAL A 393 11.08 -2.72 -3.25
CA VAL A 393 10.34 -1.70 -2.49
C VAL A 393 10.35 -0.38 -3.27
N ASN A 394 11.52 0.04 -3.75
CA ASN A 394 11.67 1.21 -4.60
C ASN A 394 10.83 1.11 -5.88
N LEU A 395 10.81 -0.04 -6.54
CA LEU A 395 10.01 -0.23 -7.76
C LEU A 395 8.50 -0.11 -7.49
N LYS A 396 8.04 -0.67 -6.36
CA LYS A 396 6.64 -0.56 -5.92
C LYS A 396 6.26 0.90 -5.64
N ALA A 397 7.14 1.67 -4.99
CA ALA A 397 6.91 3.09 -4.72
C ALA A 397 6.88 3.92 -6.02
N MET A 398 7.73 3.62 -7.00
CA MET A 398 7.71 4.28 -8.32
C MET A 398 6.39 4.04 -9.07
N ASP A 399 5.93 2.78 -9.14
CA ASP A 399 4.65 2.43 -9.77
C ASP A 399 3.47 3.11 -9.07
N ALA A 400 3.51 3.13 -7.73
CA ALA A 400 2.51 3.84 -6.93
C ALA A 400 2.51 5.35 -7.19
N LEU A 401 3.67 5.99 -7.24
CA LEU A 401 3.81 7.42 -7.49
C LEU A 401 3.19 7.82 -8.84
N LEU A 402 3.35 6.98 -9.87
CA LEU A 402 2.72 7.18 -11.18
C LEU A 402 1.19 7.01 -11.14
N LYS A 403 0.66 6.09 -10.33
CA LYS A 403 -0.79 5.85 -10.22
C LYS A 403 -1.49 6.87 -9.31
N GLY A 404 -0.80 7.37 -8.30
CA GLY A 404 -1.32 8.30 -7.29
C GLY A 404 -1.17 9.78 -7.61
N GLU A 405 -0.94 10.12 -8.88
CA GLU A 405 -0.67 11.48 -9.34
C GLU A 405 -1.78 12.46 -8.94
N GLU A 406 -3.05 12.09 -9.14
CA GLU A 406 -4.20 12.94 -8.80
C GLU A 406 -4.31 13.21 -7.29
N LEU A 407 -3.92 12.24 -6.46
CA LEU A 407 -3.96 12.37 -5.00
C LEU A 407 -2.89 13.35 -4.47
N LEU A 408 -1.80 13.51 -5.21
CA LEU A 408 -0.62 14.31 -4.83
C LEU A 408 -0.49 15.65 -5.57
N ALA A 409 -1.34 15.92 -6.57
CA ALA A 409 -1.17 17.02 -7.51
C ALA A 409 -1.00 18.41 -6.87
N ASP A 410 -1.68 18.67 -5.75
CA ASP A 410 -1.67 19.98 -5.06
C ASP A 410 -0.77 20.01 -3.81
N ARG A 411 0.07 18.97 -3.60
CA ARG A 411 0.85 18.83 -2.37
C ARG A 411 2.29 19.33 -2.51
N GLU A 412 2.76 19.94 -1.44
CA GLU A 412 4.13 20.42 -1.34
C GLU A 412 5.11 19.23 -1.31
N GLY A 413 6.17 19.30 -2.11
CA GLY A 413 7.19 18.25 -2.19
C GLY A 413 6.89 17.11 -3.17
N THR A 414 5.75 17.12 -3.87
CA THR A 414 5.44 16.12 -4.91
C THR A 414 6.52 16.08 -6.00
N GLU A 415 6.96 17.24 -6.51
CA GLU A 415 8.06 17.30 -7.49
C GLU A 415 9.37 16.69 -6.96
N ALA A 416 9.70 16.92 -5.68
CA ALA A 416 10.91 16.35 -5.08
C ALA A 416 10.85 14.81 -5.00
N ARG A 417 9.65 14.24 -4.75
CA ARG A 417 9.43 12.79 -4.75
C ARG A 417 9.59 12.20 -6.15
N PHE A 418 9.02 12.85 -7.17
CA PHE A 418 9.21 12.47 -8.58
C PHE A 418 10.68 12.55 -9.00
N ALA A 419 11.39 13.62 -8.61
CA ALA A 419 12.82 13.77 -8.90
C ALA A 419 13.67 12.67 -8.27
N ARG A 420 13.40 12.35 -7.00
CA ARG A 420 14.06 11.26 -6.30
C ARG A 420 13.78 9.91 -6.96
N ALA A 421 12.52 9.60 -7.23
CA ALA A 421 12.13 8.36 -7.87
C ALA A 421 12.78 8.21 -9.25
N ALA A 422 12.82 9.30 -10.04
CA ALA A 422 13.47 9.32 -11.35
C ALA A 422 15.00 9.12 -11.26
N ALA A 423 15.65 9.67 -10.23
CA ALA A 423 17.07 9.47 -9.97
C ALA A 423 17.37 8.03 -9.53
N ILE A 424 16.54 7.43 -8.65
CA ILE A 424 16.67 6.02 -8.26
C ILE A 424 16.48 5.12 -9.49
N ALA A 425 15.45 5.37 -10.31
CA ALA A 425 15.23 4.63 -11.56
C ALA A 425 16.45 4.72 -12.50
N ALA A 426 17.06 5.91 -12.62
CA ALA A 426 18.27 6.07 -13.40
C ALA A 426 19.45 5.27 -12.83
N ASN A 427 19.67 5.32 -11.51
CA ASN A 427 20.72 4.56 -10.83
C ASN A 427 20.55 3.05 -11.01
N LEU A 428 19.32 2.57 -10.99
CA LEU A 428 18.94 1.18 -11.23
C LEU A 428 19.00 0.74 -12.71
N GLY A 429 19.24 1.67 -13.64
CA GLY A 429 19.33 1.34 -15.07
C GLY A 429 17.97 1.20 -15.76
N LEU A 430 16.92 1.87 -15.27
CA LEU A 430 15.56 1.83 -15.81
C LEU A 430 15.24 3.12 -16.61
N PRO A 431 15.66 3.22 -17.89
CA PRO A 431 15.55 4.45 -18.66
C PRO A 431 14.11 4.92 -18.91
N SER A 432 13.20 4.01 -19.24
CA SER A 432 11.78 4.33 -19.49
C SER A 432 11.08 4.86 -18.24
N MET A 433 11.36 4.25 -17.08
CA MET A 433 10.80 4.67 -15.80
C MET A 433 11.36 6.04 -15.39
N SER A 434 12.66 6.25 -15.53
CA SER A 434 13.29 7.55 -15.24
C SER A 434 12.73 8.66 -16.14
N ALA A 435 12.54 8.38 -17.44
CA ALA A 435 11.92 9.33 -18.37
C ALA A 435 10.49 9.67 -17.94
N LYS A 436 9.64 8.66 -17.71
CA LYS A 436 8.24 8.86 -17.33
C LYS A 436 8.07 9.65 -16.03
N LEU A 437 8.90 9.38 -15.02
CA LEU A 437 8.90 10.11 -13.74
C LEU A 437 9.45 11.54 -13.86
N SER A 438 10.22 11.83 -14.91
CA SER A 438 10.84 13.15 -15.11
C SER A 438 10.10 14.07 -16.08
N GLU A 439 9.08 13.58 -16.81
CA GLU A 439 8.28 14.38 -17.76
C GLU A 439 7.69 15.66 -17.15
N ARG A 440 7.40 15.65 -15.85
CA ARG A 440 6.78 16.78 -15.13
C ARG A 440 7.79 17.66 -14.39
N LEU A 441 9.07 17.30 -14.36
CA LEU A 441 10.07 17.99 -13.57
C LEU A 441 10.72 19.11 -14.37
N THR A 442 10.68 20.32 -13.82
CA THR A 442 11.48 21.43 -14.33
C THR A 442 12.79 21.52 -13.55
N HIS A 443 13.89 21.13 -14.21
CA HIS A 443 15.27 21.39 -13.79
C HIS A 443 15.64 20.96 -12.35
N ASP A 444 15.82 19.65 -12.14
CA ASP A 444 16.45 19.10 -10.93
C ASP A 444 17.91 18.68 -11.21
N ALA A 445 18.86 19.23 -10.44
CA ALA A 445 20.29 19.01 -10.65
C ALA A 445 20.76 17.59 -10.28
N ALA A 446 20.14 16.97 -9.26
CA ALA A 446 20.48 15.60 -8.85
C ALA A 446 19.95 14.59 -9.88
N LEU A 447 18.75 14.83 -10.40
CA LEU A 447 18.19 14.06 -11.50
C LEU A 447 19.03 14.18 -12.77
N ALA A 448 19.41 15.40 -13.16
CA ALA A 448 20.23 15.62 -14.36
C ALA A 448 21.58 14.88 -14.28
N LEU A 449 22.17 14.80 -13.08
CA LEU A 449 23.38 14.01 -12.86
C LEU A 449 23.11 12.50 -13.00
N ALA A 450 22.07 11.97 -12.34
CA ALA A 450 21.73 10.55 -12.42
C ALA A 450 21.39 10.11 -13.87
N GLN A 451 20.70 10.97 -14.63
CA GLN A 451 20.42 10.75 -16.05
C GLN A 451 21.69 10.80 -16.91
N ALA A 452 22.66 11.67 -16.59
CA ALA A 452 23.95 11.72 -17.28
C ALA A 452 24.78 10.45 -17.02
N GLU A 453 24.77 9.94 -15.79
CA GLU A 453 25.42 8.66 -15.44
C GLU A 453 24.74 7.47 -16.13
N LEU A 454 23.41 7.48 -16.24
CA LEU A 454 22.68 6.48 -17.01
C LEU A 454 23.04 6.55 -18.50
N ALA A 455 23.00 7.73 -19.11
CA ALA A 455 23.35 7.92 -20.52
C ALA A 455 24.78 7.45 -20.80
N PHE A 456 25.73 7.76 -19.91
CA PHE A 456 27.10 7.26 -19.99
C PHE A 456 27.19 5.73 -19.93
N ARG A 457 26.48 5.08 -18.99
CA ARG A 457 26.45 3.61 -18.89
C ARG A 457 25.82 2.95 -20.12
N LEU A 458 24.80 3.57 -20.69
CA LEU A 458 24.12 3.09 -21.91
C LEU A 458 24.85 3.48 -23.21
N LYS A 459 25.91 4.29 -23.14
CA LYS A 459 26.60 4.89 -24.29
C LYS A 459 25.68 5.72 -25.20
N ASP A 460 24.68 6.37 -24.61
CA ASP A 460 23.77 7.30 -25.30
C ASP A 460 24.37 8.71 -25.36
N GLU A 461 25.15 8.95 -26.41
CA GLU A 461 25.83 10.23 -26.65
C GLU A 461 24.85 11.38 -26.87
N ALA A 462 23.71 11.12 -27.49
CA ALA A 462 22.73 12.14 -27.84
C ALA A 462 22.03 12.65 -26.57
N ALA A 463 21.68 11.75 -25.65
CA ALA A 463 21.12 12.12 -24.35
C ALA A 463 22.13 12.90 -23.50
N LEU A 464 23.40 12.46 -23.44
CA LEU A 464 24.44 13.15 -22.68
C LEU A 464 24.72 14.56 -23.24
N ALA A 465 24.73 14.72 -24.56
CA ALA A 465 24.89 16.02 -25.21
C ALA A 465 23.74 16.99 -24.90
N ARG A 466 22.48 16.50 -24.86
CA ARG A 466 21.31 17.28 -24.45
C ARG A 466 21.42 17.73 -22.99
N LEU A 467 21.72 16.80 -22.09
CA LEU A 467 21.87 17.09 -20.65
C LEU A 467 22.96 18.13 -20.36
N LEU A 468 24.06 18.13 -21.12
CA LEU A 468 25.11 19.15 -21.05
C LEU A 468 24.64 20.53 -21.52
N ALA A 469 23.83 20.58 -22.58
CA ALA A 469 23.28 21.83 -23.10
C ALA A 469 22.26 22.43 -22.12
N ASP A 470 21.44 21.58 -21.50
CA ASP A 470 20.41 21.98 -20.55
C ASP A 470 20.99 22.35 -19.17
N ASN A 471 22.16 21.81 -18.80
CA ASN A 471 22.82 22.06 -17.51
C ASN A 471 24.25 22.61 -17.64
N PRO A 472 24.46 23.81 -18.23
CA PRO A 472 25.79 24.32 -18.56
C PRO A 472 26.68 24.58 -17.33
N GLY A 473 26.07 24.84 -16.17
CA GLY A 473 26.76 25.09 -14.90
C GLY A 473 27.17 23.84 -14.11
N SER A 474 26.73 22.64 -14.51
CA SER A 474 27.05 21.41 -13.78
C SER A 474 28.45 20.90 -14.12
N VAL A 475 29.36 21.02 -13.15
CA VAL A 475 30.73 20.47 -13.28
C VAL A 475 30.70 18.94 -13.32
N ALA A 476 29.81 18.30 -12.56
CA ALA A 476 29.73 16.84 -12.49
C ALA A 476 29.30 16.21 -13.83
N ILE A 477 28.24 16.73 -14.46
CA ILE A 477 27.79 16.26 -15.78
C ILE A 477 28.89 16.48 -16.83
N ARG A 478 29.60 17.61 -16.74
CA ARG A 478 30.75 17.91 -17.62
C ARG A 478 31.93 16.95 -17.42
N LYS A 479 32.20 16.51 -16.18
CA LYS A 479 33.22 15.49 -15.88
C LYS A 479 32.86 14.15 -16.53
N ILE A 480 31.60 13.72 -16.43
CA ILE A 480 31.10 12.50 -17.09
C ILE A 480 31.30 12.58 -18.61
N ALA A 481 30.92 13.72 -19.21
CA ALA A 481 31.10 13.95 -20.64
C ALA A 481 32.56 13.95 -21.11
N LEU A 482 33.49 14.38 -20.25
CA LEU A 482 34.92 14.31 -20.56
C LEU A 482 35.45 12.89 -20.50
N ILE A 483 35.02 12.11 -19.52
CA ILE A 483 35.37 10.68 -19.43
C ILE A 483 34.81 9.94 -20.65
N ASP A 484 33.59 10.27 -21.08
CA ASP A 484 33.02 9.75 -22.33
C ASP A 484 33.84 10.13 -23.58
N ALA A 485 34.27 11.39 -23.69
CA ALA A 485 35.13 11.83 -24.79
C ALA A 485 36.50 11.14 -24.78
N ILE A 486 37.07 10.89 -23.59
CA ILE A 486 38.30 10.12 -23.42
C ILE A 486 38.11 8.67 -23.90
N ASN A 487 37.04 8.01 -23.45
CA ASN A 487 36.73 6.62 -23.82
C ASN A 487 36.51 6.43 -25.33
N ARG A 488 36.14 7.49 -26.04
CA ARG A 488 35.93 7.49 -27.50
C ARG A 488 37.15 7.95 -28.30
N GLY A 489 38.18 8.48 -27.66
CA GLY A 489 39.33 9.06 -28.37
C GLY A 489 39.06 10.44 -29.00
N ASP A 490 37.94 11.12 -28.67
CA ASP A 490 37.56 12.39 -29.32
C ASP A 490 38.26 13.60 -28.68
N ARG A 491 39.41 13.94 -29.26
CA ARG A 491 40.22 15.09 -28.85
C ARG A 491 39.54 16.44 -29.06
N GLN A 492 38.64 16.56 -30.03
CA GLN A 492 37.95 17.82 -30.28
C GLN A 492 36.83 18.04 -29.26
N ALA A 493 36.06 17.00 -28.93
CA ALA A 493 35.07 17.05 -27.85
C ALA A 493 35.73 17.35 -26.49
N PHE A 494 36.85 16.68 -26.18
CA PHE A 494 37.60 16.92 -24.95
C PHE A 494 38.01 18.40 -24.81
N ASN A 495 38.64 18.95 -25.85
CA ASN A 495 39.12 20.35 -25.82
C ASN A 495 37.99 21.38 -25.69
N ARG A 496 36.79 21.08 -26.20
CA ARG A 496 35.61 21.94 -26.04
C ARG A 496 35.09 21.91 -24.61
N LEU A 497 34.92 20.71 -24.05
CA LEU A 497 34.33 20.50 -22.72
C LEU A 497 35.27 20.97 -21.59
N ALA A 498 36.58 20.80 -21.75
CA ALA A 498 37.60 21.09 -20.75
C ALA A 498 37.70 22.57 -20.32
N ARG A 499 37.09 23.51 -21.07
CA ARG A 499 37.18 24.96 -20.80
C ARG A 499 36.42 25.44 -19.54
N GLY A 500 35.53 24.61 -18.99
CA GLY A 500 34.70 24.96 -17.83
C GLY A 500 34.85 24.00 -16.66
N ILE A 501 35.97 23.27 -16.60
CA ILE A 501 36.30 22.34 -15.51
C ILE A 501 37.31 23.02 -14.58
N PRO A 502 37.17 22.89 -13.25
CA PRO A 502 38.17 23.39 -12.32
C PRO A 502 39.52 22.67 -12.54
N GLU A 503 40.62 23.43 -12.57
CA GLU A 503 41.98 22.90 -12.69
C GLU A 503 42.53 22.49 -11.32
N ASP A 504 41.75 21.72 -10.57
CA ASP A 504 42.17 21.13 -9.30
C ASP A 504 42.86 19.77 -9.48
N VAL A 505 43.63 19.37 -8.46
CA VAL A 505 44.46 18.16 -8.49
C VAL A 505 43.62 16.90 -8.61
N ASP A 506 42.49 16.80 -7.90
CA ASP A 506 41.64 15.61 -7.90
C ASP A 506 40.99 15.39 -9.26
N THR A 507 40.49 16.47 -9.86
CA THR A 507 39.92 16.45 -11.21
C THR A 507 40.97 16.10 -12.26
N ALA A 508 42.19 16.65 -12.14
CA ALA A 508 43.29 16.33 -13.04
C ALA A 508 43.69 14.86 -12.94
N LEU A 509 43.77 14.30 -11.72
CA LEU A 509 44.09 12.89 -11.49
C LEU A 509 43.02 11.96 -12.09
N MET A 510 41.74 12.25 -11.84
CA MET A 510 40.63 11.48 -12.41
C MET A 510 40.67 11.42 -13.95
N LEU A 511 40.96 12.55 -14.61
CA LEU A 511 41.01 12.61 -16.08
C LEU A 511 42.20 11.82 -16.65
N ILE A 512 43.39 11.92 -16.05
CA ILE A 512 44.56 11.18 -16.55
C ILE A 512 44.42 9.67 -16.31
N GLU A 513 43.79 9.26 -15.21
CA GLU A 513 43.53 7.85 -14.91
C GLU A 513 42.49 7.26 -15.86
N ALA A 514 41.42 8.00 -16.16
CA ALA A 514 40.45 7.59 -17.18
C ALA A 514 41.12 7.46 -18.57
N ASP A 515 42.03 8.36 -18.93
CA ASP A 515 42.74 8.35 -20.21
C ASP A 515 43.74 7.20 -20.32
N ALA A 516 44.44 6.87 -19.23
CA ALA A 516 45.29 5.70 -19.14
C ALA A 516 44.48 4.39 -19.23
N ALA A 517 43.30 4.34 -18.61
CA ALA A 517 42.41 3.18 -18.68
C ALA A 517 41.82 2.97 -20.09
N ALA A 518 41.48 4.06 -20.80
CA ALA A 518 40.96 4.02 -22.16
C ALA A 518 42.07 3.76 -23.22
N GLY A 519 43.32 4.15 -22.92
CA GLY A 519 44.47 3.94 -23.81
C GLY A 519 44.53 4.86 -25.03
N HIS A 520 43.68 5.89 -25.10
CA HIS A 520 43.61 6.82 -26.23
C HIS A 520 44.53 8.04 -26.09
N TRP A 521 44.99 8.35 -24.87
CA TRP A 521 45.95 9.42 -24.57
C TRP A 521 45.55 10.81 -25.09
N VAL A 522 44.27 11.12 -24.96
CA VAL A 522 43.60 12.32 -25.48
C VAL A 522 43.86 13.54 -24.58
N VAL A 523 44.13 13.32 -23.30
CA VAL A 523 44.26 14.37 -22.29
C VAL A 523 45.54 15.20 -22.52
N PRO A 524 45.45 16.55 -22.52
CA PRO A 524 46.61 17.42 -22.67
C PRO A 524 47.60 17.34 -21.49
N GLN A 525 48.89 17.53 -21.79
CA GLN A 525 50.00 17.49 -20.82
C GLN A 525 49.81 18.38 -19.59
N ARG A 526 49.03 19.46 -19.71
CA ARG A 526 48.74 20.37 -18.59
C ARG A 526 48.12 19.64 -17.38
N TYR A 527 47.20 18.71 -17.61
CA TYR A 527 46.52 17.98 -16.52
C TYR A 527 47.47 17.00 -15.81
N TYR A 528 48.36 16.35 -16.55
CA TYR A 528 49.44 15.53 -15.97
C TYR A 528 50.37 16.37 -15.08
N THR A 529 50.69 17.59 -15.52
CA THR A 529 51.56 18.51 -14.76
C THR A 529 50.88 19.01 -13.50
N ILE A 530 49.56 19.26 -13.54
CA ILE A 530 48.76 19.66 -12.38
C ILE A 530 48.71 18.52 -11.36
N ALA A 531 48.38 17.29 -11.80
CA ALA A 531 48.33 16.12 -10.93
C ALA A 531 49.70 15.79 -10.29
N ALA A 532 50.79 15.94 -11.04
CA ALA A 532 52.16 15.70 -10.53
C ALA A 532 52.65 16.74 -9.52
N ARG A 533 51.99 17.91 -9.42
CA ARG A 533 52.29 18.98 -8.45
C ARG A 533 51.44 18.88 -7.18
N SER A 534 50.74 17.76 -6.95
CA SER A 534 50.02 17.52 -5.71
C SER A 534 50.94 17.65 -4.49
N GLY A 535 50.41 18.22 -3.40
CA GLY A 535 51.08 18.23 -2.09
C GLY A 535 50.92 16.92 -1.31
N ASP A 536 50.11 15.99 -1.82
CA ASP A 536 49.90 14.66 -1.27
C ASP A 536 50.75 13.61 -2.02
N GLU A 537 51.58 12.87 -1.27
CA GLU A 537 52.52 11.88 -1.81
C GLU A 537 51.81 10.72 -2.51
N GLU A 538 50.62 10.32 -2.05
CA GLU A 538 49.87 9.21 -2.65
C GLU A 538 49.35 9.59 -4.04
N THR A 539 48.70 10.74 -4.13
CA THR A 539 48.21 11.35 -5.38
C THR A 539 49.35 11.57 -6.38
N GLN A 540 50.51 12.07 -5.92
CA GLN A 540 51.67 12.28 -6.78
C GLN A 540 52.23 10.97 -7.34
N THR A 541 52.30 9.92 -6.51
CA THR A 541 52.78 8.61 -6.94
C THR A 541 51.86 7.98 -7.99
N ARG A 542 50.54 8.15 -7.86
CA ARG A 542 49.55 7.69 -8.85
C ARG A 542 49.70 8.46 -10.17
N ALA A 543 49.82 9.77 -10.10
CA ALA A 543 50.02 10.62 -11.28
C ALA A 543 51.30 10.26 -12.05
N LEU A 544 52.41 9.99 -11.33
CA LEU A 544 53.68 9.56 -11.93
C LEU A 544 53.56 8.19 -12.62
N ARG A 545 52.89 7.22 -11.99
CA ARG A 545 52.63 5.91 -12.63
C ARG A 545 51.86 6.05 -13.95
N VAL A 546 50.86 6.93 -13.95
CA VAL A 546 50.06 7.21 -15.14
C VAL A 546 50.90 7.94 -16.21
N SER A 547 51.80 8.84 -15.82
CA SER A 547 52.70 9.50 -16.78
C SER A 547 53.73 8.55 -17.38
N ASP A 548 54.24 7.59 -16.60
CA ASP A 548 55.21 6.60 -17.06
C ASP A 548 54.60 5.58 -18.03
N ALA A 549 53.30 5.29 -17.87
CA ALA A 549 52.54 4.42 -18.77
C ALA A 549 52.20 5.08 -20.12
N ARG A 550 52.39 6.40 -20.25
CA ARG A 550 52.07 7.13 -21.48
C ARG A 550 53.07 6.76 -22.58
N PRO A 551 52.61 6.32 -23.77
CA PRO A 551 53.48 6.10 -24.90
C PRO A 551 54.18 7.42 -25.24
N ALA A 552 55.50 7.34 -25.47
CA ALA A 552 56.27 8.48 -25.95
C ALA A 552 55.58 9.04 -27.20
N PRO A 553 55.48 10.37 -27.35
CA PRO A 553 54.92 10.94 -28.57
C PRO A 553 55.67 10.34 -29.75
N GLU A 554 54.94 9.77 -30.72
CA GLU A 554 55.55 9.29 -31.96
C GLU A 554 56.36 10.46 -32.52
N THR A 555 57.70 10.31 -32.47
CA THR A 555 58.59 11.16 -33.23
C THR A 555 58.13 11.02 -34.68
N PRO A 556 57.87 12.14 -35.40
CA PRO A 556 57.50 12.04 -36.80
C PRO A 556 58.57 11.19 -37.48
N ASP A 557 58.12 10.12 -38.14
CA ASP A 557 58.93 9.13 -38.83
C ASP A 557 60.17 9.82 -39.41
N GLU A 558 61.36 9.53 -38.84
CA GLU A 558 62.63 9.84 -39.52
C GLU A 558 62.70 8.90 -40.71
N GLY A 559 61.90 9.19 -41.74
CA GLY A 559 62.04 8.58 -43.03
C GLY A 559 63.49 8.76 -43.46
N GLU A 560 64.12 7.65 -43.80
CA GLU A 560 65.48 7.58 -44.32
C GLU A 560 65.77 8.78 -45.22
N ILE A 561 66.64 9.67 -44.75
CA ILE A 561 67.05 10.84 -45.53
C ILE A 561 67.84 10.28 -46.73
N ALA A 562 67.21 10.30 -47.91
CA ALA A 562 67.90 10.01 -49.16
C ALA A 562 69.11 10.94 -49.28
N LEU A 563 70.29 10.38 -49.57
CA LEU A 563 71.57 11.10 -49.73
C LEU A 563 71.51 12.31 -50.67
N THR A 564 70.50 12.38 -51.53
CA THR A 564 70.21 13.51 -52.42
C THR A 564 69.71 14.76 -51.72
N ASP A 565 69.22 14.67 -50.48
CA ASP A 565 68.61 15.77 -49.73
C ASP A 565 69.51 16.38 -48.63
N VAL A 566 70.73 15.86 -48.48
CA VAL A 566 71.71 16.33 -47.50
C VAL A 566 72.23 17.73 -47.86
N SER A 567 72.45 17.99 -49.15
CA SER A 567 72.91 19.29 -49.66
C SER A 567 71.86 20.39 -49.47
N SER A 568 70.58 20.11 -49.76
CA SER A 568 69.49 21.08 -49.63
C SER A 568 69.23 21.50 -48.18
N ARG A 569 69.56 20.63 -47.22
CA ARG A 569 69.45 20.91 -45.77
C ARG A 569 70.69 21.59 -45.21
N LEU A 570 71.89 21.26 -45.70
CA LEU A 570 73.12 21.99 -45.34
C LEU A 570 73.10 23.44 -45.84
N GLU A 571 72.55 23.70 -47.03
CA GLU A 571 72.35 25.06 -47.55
C GLU A 571 71.39 25.86 -46.65
N ARG A 572 70.27 25.25 -46.22
CA ARG A 572 69.32 25.87 -45.28
C ARG A 572 69.91 26.10 -43.89
N LEU A 573 70.76 25.20 -43.42
CA LEU A 573 71.50 25.38 -42.15
C LEU A 573 72.51 26.52 -42.26
N ARG A 574 73.19 26.63 -43.40
CA ARG A 574 74.14 27.72 -43.70
C ARG A 574 73.43 29.08 -43.82
N GLU A 575 72.25 29.13 -44.41
CA GLU A 575 71.41 30.34 -44.43
C GLU A 575 70.90 30.72 -43.04
N SER A 576 70.60 29.73 -42.19
CA SER A 576 70.13 29.98 -40.82
C SER A 576 71.22 30.47 -39.85
N LEU A 577 72.50 30.24 -40.17
CA LEU A 577 73.63 30.57 -39.30
C LEU A 577 74.22 31.98 -39.53
N GLY A 578 73.80 32.71 -40.58
CA GLY A 578 74.25 34.09 -40.86
C GLY A 578 75.77 34.25 -41.12
N PRO A 579 76.25 35.42 -41.58
CA PRO A 579 77.66 35.62 -41.90
C PRO A 579 78.53 35.75 -40.65
N ILE A 580 79.64 34.99 -40.62
CA ILE A 580 80.68 35.02 -39.59
C ILE A 580 81.35 36.42 -39.57
N PRO A 581 81.50 37.08 -38.41
CA PRO A 581 82.22 38.35 -38.33
C PRO A 581 83.71 38.15 -38.62
N THR A 582 84.24 38.92 -39.58
CA THR A 582 85.67 39.04 -39.88
C THR A 582 86.42 39.66 -38.70
N GLU A 583 87.47 38.99 -38.25
CA GLU A 583 88.47 39.53 -37.32
C GLU A 583 89.02 40.88 -37.80
N VAL A 584 89.11 41.84 -36.89
CA VAL A 584 89.88 43.08 -37.07
C VAL A 584 91.08 43.03 -36.13
N ARG A 585 92.26 43.28 -36.71
CA ARG A 585 93.56 43.47 -36.07
C ARG A 585 93.56 44.53 -34.98
#